data_AF-A0A2H0TNB4-F1
#
_entry.id   AF-A0A2H0TNB4-F1
#
_cell.length_a   1.000
_cell.length_b   1.000
_cell.length_c   1.000
_cell.angle_alpha   90.00
_cell.angle_beta   90.00
_cell.angle_gamma   90.00
#
_symmetry.space_group_name_H-M   'P 1'
#
loop_
_entity.id
_entity.type
_entity.pdbx_description
1 polymer ?
#
loop_
_entity_poly.entity_id
_entity_poly.type
_entity_poly.pdbx_seq_one_letter_code
_entity_poly.pdbx_strand_id
1 'polypeptide(L)'
;MFEIFKKGEKILGMNARNLTFIRPCNLKQAKRLADNKILSKKLLKKSGLPVPELIAQISSQEELENFNWNSLPDSFALKPNGGFGGEGIVVVYGRKKTSPNGFKDSEKNQNNIWIKADGSLITAEDLKSHIQNILEGSFSLSNTPDVAFFEERLQLLKLFKPYAFKGIPDIRVIVYNKVPVMAMLRLPTKDSEGKANLQQGAIGVGIDLASGITTTAVLGKRKIIEYIPKTRMLLSGIKIPYWNQILTLSVRAQEVSGLGFLGADVAIDKEKGPVFLELNARPGLSIQIANLSGLKDRLQRVFGISIKSIERGVRVGMNLFGGEIEGEMEEISGRKLIGTIAKVKISGKNGKEIEVEAKIDTGAYSSSIDIDLANELGFSETLEKFSAIDLSSYSVTPENEQQIKKELVAKYKDTIADLEDVSVIFSANGSSVRPVISLPFILDKISTTANVNIADRKKMRYRMIIGKKNLGKFLIDVNKKY
;
A
#
# COMPACT_ATOMS: atom_id res chain seq x y z
N MET A 1 -31.34 2.93 -14.72
CA MET A 1 -31.23 1.87 -15.75
C MET A 1 -30.05 2.11 -16.70
N PHE A 2 -29.92 3.27 -17.34
CA PHE A 2 -28.80 3.63 -18.23
C PHE A 2 -27.38 3.54 -17.61
N GLU A 3 -27.20 3.92 -16.35
CA GLU A 3 -25.87 3.79 -15.70
C GLU A 3 -25.42 2.34 -15.48
N ILE A 4 -26.37 1.43 -15.24
CA ILE A 4 -26.08 0.00 -15.05
C ILE A 4 -25.60 -0.60 -16.36
N PHE A 5 -26.24 -0.25 -17.49
CA PHE A 5 -25.80 -0.65 -18.82
C PHE A 5 -24.41 -0.09 -19.17
N LYS A 6 -24.15 1.21 -18.90
CA LYS A 6 -22.81 1.82 -19.09
C LYS A 6 -21.72 1.20 -18.21
N LYS A 7 -22.05 0.76 -16.99
CA LYS A 7 -21.09 0.05 -16.11
C LYS A 7 -20.86 -1.40 -16.57
N GLY A 8 -21.89 -2.06 -17.12
CA GLY A 8 -21.79 -3.41 -17.67
C GLY A 8 -20.80 -3.52 -18.84
N GLU A 9 -20.74 -2.51 -19.72
CA GLU A 9 -19.81 -2.48 -20.86
C GLU A 9 -18.32 -2.48 -20.47
N LYS A 10 -18.03 -2.05 -19.23
CA LYS A 10 -16.67 -1.99 -18.66
C LYS A 10 -16.24 -3.32 -18.04
N ILE A 11 -17.17 -4.26 -17.84
CA ILE A 11 -16.85 -5.58 -17.29
C ILE A 11 -16.23 -6.43 -18.40
N LEU A 12 -15.11 -7.08 -18.07
CA LEU A 12 -14.47 -8.04 -18.95
C LEU A 12 -15.14 -9.40 -18.78
N GLY A 13 -15.65 -9.96 -19.88
CA GLY A 13 -16.10 -11.36 -19.95
C GLY A 13 -14.97 -12.32 -20.32
N MET A 14 -15.15 -13.62 -20.05
CA MET A 14 -14.13 -14.66 -20.33
C MET A 14 -13.75 -14.74 -21.81
N ASN A 15 -14.72 -14.63 -22.72
CA ASN A 15 -14.47 -14.67 -24.16
C ASN A 15 -13.65 -13.46 -24.63
N ALA A 16 -14.04 -12.25 -24.20
CA ALA A 16 -13.29 -11.02 -24.50
C ALA A 16 -11.86 -11.07 -23.92
N ARG A 17 -11.69 -11.56 -22.68
CA ARG A 17 -10.36 -11.79 -22.09
C ARG A 17 -9.50 -12.68 -22.98
N ASN A 18 -10.03 -13.83 -23.39
CA ASN A 18 -9.29 -14.82 -24.15
C ASN A 18 -8.95 -14.33 -25.57
N LEU A 19 -9.92 -13.74 -26.27
CA LEU A 19 -9.78 -13.38 -27.69
C LEU A 19 -9.05 -12.05 -27.88
N THR A 20 -9.32 -11.04 -27.04
CA THR A 20 -8.82 -9.68 -27.24
C THR A 20 -7.49 -9.42 -26.54
N PHE A 21 -7.23 -10.05 -25.38
CA PHE A 21 -6.05 -9.72 -24.57
C PHE A 21 -5.06 -10.88 -24.45
N ILE A 22 -5.54 -12.11 -24.24
CA ILE A 22 -4.64 -13.26 -24.06
C ILE A 22 -4.12 -13.78 -25.40
N ARG A 23 -5.00 -14.05 -26.37
CA ARG A 23 -4.58 -14.65 -27.66
C ARG A 23 -3.57 -13.78 -28.42
N PRO A 24 -3.71 -12.44 -28.49
CA PRO A 24 -2.75 -11.60 -29.20
C PRO A 24 -1.42 -11.43 -28.46
N CYS A 25 -1.45 -11.40 -27.12
CA CYS A 25 -0.29 -10.98 -26.33
C CYS A 25 0.43 -12.13 -25.60
N ASN A 26 -0.19 -13.32 -25.49
CA ASN A 26 0.42 -14.49 -24.84
C ASN A 26 0.71 -15.59 -25.86
N LEU A 27 1.99 -15.72 -26.24
CA LEU A 27 2.50 -16.79 -27.10
C LEU A 27 2.18 -18.18 -26.53
N LYS A 28 2.03 -19.18 -27.40
CA LYS A 28 1.71 -20.57 -26.98
C LYS A 28 2.75 -21.13 -26.01
N GLN A 29 4.03 -20.86 -26.25
CA GLN A 29 5.13 -21.29 -25.41
C GLN A 29 5.12 -20.61 -24.02
N ALA A 30 4.90 -19.29 -23.97
CA ALA A 30 4.79 -18.54 -22.72
C ALA A 30 3.62 -19.06 -21.85
N LYS A 31 2.47 -19.37 -22.47
CA LYS A 31 1.34 -19.99 -21.78
C LYS A 31 1.69 -21.36 -21.20
N ARG A 32 2.33 -22.23 -21.99
CA ARG A 32 2.77 -23.55 -21.54
C ARG A 32 3.77 -23.47 -20.39
N LEU A 33 4.65 -22.46 -20.40
CA LEU A 33 5.60 -22.21 -19.32
C LEU A 33 4.87 -21.82 -18.03
N ALA A 34 3.90 -20.91 -18.11
CA ALA A 34 3.14 -20.46 -16.94
C ALA A 34 2.19 -21.54 -16.39
N ASP A 35 1.56 -22.32 -17.27
CA ASP A 35 0.69 -23.44 -16.89
C ASP A 35 1.47 -24.57 -16.18
N ASN A 36 2.82 -24.59 -16.26
CA ASN A 36 3.69 -25.53 -15.54
C ASN A 36 4.35 -24.84 -14.32
N LYS A 37 3.92 -25.23 -13.10
CA LYS A 37 4.40 -24.65 -11.84
C LYS A 37 5.91 -24.83 -11.63
N ILE A 38 6.46 -25.97 -11.99
CA ILE A 38 7.90 -26.25 -11.81
C ILE A 38 8.74 -25.38 -12.77
N LEU A 39 8.36 -25.32 -14.06
CA LEU A 39 9.07 -24.53 -15.06
C LEU A 39 8.97 -23.03 -14.79
N SER A 40 7.78 -22.53 -14.45
CA SER A 40 7.58 -21.13 -14.09
C SER A 40 8.42 -20.75 -12.86
N LYS A 41 8.48 -21.59 -11.82
CA LYS A 41 9.34 -21.34 -10.66
C LYS A 41 10.82 -21.35 -10.99
N LYS A 42 11.28 -22.29 -11.82
CA LYS A 42 12.68 -22.31 -12.30
C LYS A 42 13.03 -21.02 -13.05
N LEU A 43 12.15 -20.55 -13.92
CA LEU A 43 12.32 -19.28 -14.65
C LEU A 43 12.42 -18.08 -13.69
N LEU A 44 11.49 -17.99 -12.74
CA LEU A 44 11.45 -16.93 -11.74
C LEU A 44 12.74 -16.93 -10.89
N LYS A 45 13.13 -18.10 -10.35
CA LYS A 45 14.35 -18.26 -9.55
C LYS A 45 15.60 -17.84 -10.32
N LYS A 46 15.75 -18.29 -11.58
CA LYS A 46 16.87 -17.90 -12.45
C LYS A 46 16.94 -16.39 -12.69
N SER A 47 15.80 -15.71 -12.67
CA SER A 47 15.70 -14.26 -12.87
C SER A 47 15.84 -13.45 -11.59
N GLY A 48 16.18 -14.08 -10.46
CA GLY A 48 16.30 -13.43 -9.15
C GLY A 48 14.96 -13.08 -8.50
N LEU A 49 13.85 -13.70 -8.93
CA LEU A 49 12.53 -13.50 -8.34
C LEU A 49 12.25 -14.55 -7.25
N PRO A 50 11.73 -14.15 -6.08
CA PRO A 50 11.56 -15.03 -4.94
C PRO A 50 10.45 -16.06 -5.18
N VAL A 51 10.78 -17.33 -5.00
CA VAL A 51 9.87 -18.49 -5.06
C VAL A 51 10.19 -19.43 -3.90
N PRO A 52 9.24 -20.28 -3.46
CA PRO A 52 9.53 -21.34 -2.49
C PRO A 52 10.58 -22.29 -3.05
N GLU A 53 11.46 -22.79 -2.19
CA GLU A 53 12.49 -23.73 -2.63
C GLU A 53 11.90 -25.09 -3.01
N LEU A 54 12.25 -25.58 -4.21
CA LEU A 54 11.91 -26.93 -4.64
C LEU A 54 12.81 -27.93 -3.90
N ILE A 55 12.18 -28.84 -3.15
CA ILE A 55 12.86 -29.87 -2.34
C ILE A 55 13.07 -31.14 -3.18
N ALA A 56 12.00 -31.63 -3.81
CA ALA A 56 12.01 -32.85 -4.60
C ALA A 56 10.89 -32.83 -5.65
N GLN A 57 11.03 -33.65 -6.68
CA GLN A 57 10.01 -33.89 -7.70
C GLN A 57 9.92 -35.39 -7.97
N ILE A 58 8.71 -35.87 -8.27
CA ILE A 58 8.42 -37.27 -8.60
C ILE A 58 7.51 -37.27 -9.83
N SER A 59 8.02 -37.88 -10.89
CA SER A 59 7.44 -37.87 -12.24
C SER A 59 7.07 -39.26 -12.75
N SER A 60 7.46 -40.32 -12.04
CA SER A 60 7.13 -41.71 -12.40
C SER A 60 6.88 -42.58 -11.17
N GLN A 61 6.24 -43.73 -11.39
CA GLN A 61 6.04 -44.74 -10.33
C GLN A 61 7.36 -45.29 -9.82
N GLU A 62 8.35 -45.49 -10.71
CA GLU A 62 9.68 -45.96 -10.33
C GLU A 62 10.41 -44.96 -9.42
N GLU A 63 10.32 -43.65 -9.72
CA GLU A 63 10.85 -42.61 -8.85
C GLU A 63 10.17 -42.60 -7.48
N LEU A 64 8.85 -42.87 -7.45
CA LEU A 64 8.07 -42.92 -6.21
C LEU A 64 8.46 -44.11 -5.32
N GLU A 65 8.60 -45.31 -5.90
CA GLU A 65 8.99 -46.51 -5.16
C GLU A 65 10.39 -46.39 -4.55
N ASN A 66 11.31 -45.73 -5.27
CA ASN A 66 12.70 -45.53 -4.83
C ASN A 66 12.90 -44.23 -4.02
N PHE A 67 11.84 -43.50 -3.69
CA PHE A 67 11.95 -42.19 -3.05
C PHE A 67 12.41 -42.31 -1.59
N ASN A 68 13.49 -41.59 -1.23
CA ASN A 68 13.98 -41.54 0.15
C ASN A 68 13.18 -40.54 1.00
N TRP A 69 12.17 -41.03 1.72
CA TRP A 69 11.32 -40.23 2.61
C TRP A 69 12.07 -39.53 3.77
N ASN A 70 13.24 -40.02 4.16
CA ASN A 70 14.06 -39.40 5.21
C ASN A 70 14.73 -38.10 4.74
N SER A 71 14.85 -37.90 3.42
CA SER A 71 15.40 -36.68 2.82
C SER A 71 14.48 -35.46 2.96
N LEU A 72 13.18 -35.68 3.18
CA LEU A 72 12.23 -34.59 3.36
C LEU A 72 12.46 -33.88 4.71
N PRO A 73 12.38 -32.53 4.73
CA PRO A 73 12.45 -31.78 5.97
C PRO A 73 11.24 -32.03 6.87
N ASP A 74 11.28 -31.49 8.09
CA ASP A 74 10.18 -31.62 9.04
C ASP A 74 8.89 -30.95 8.55
N SER A 75 8.98 -29.96 7.67
CA SER A 75 7.82 -29.24 7.15
C SER A 75 7.99 -28.90 5.67
N PHE A 76 6.94 -29.13 4.88
CA PHE A 76 6.93 -28.95 3.43
C PHE A 76 5.49 -28.80 2.91
N ALA A 77 5.36 -28.43 1.65
CA ALA A 77 4.11 -28.53 0.90
C ALA A 77 4.30 -29.49 -0.29
N LEU A 78 3.43 -30.49 -0.40
CA LEU A 78 3.33 -31.39 -1.54
C LEU A 78 2.25 -30.86 -2.48
N LYS A 79 2.56 -30.73 -3.77
CA LYS A 79 1.66 -30.15 -4.76
C LYS A 79 1.70 -30.89 -6.10
N PRO A 80 0.56 -31.00 -6.80
CA PRO A 80 0.54 -31.35 -8.22
C PRO A 80 1.01 -30.17 -9.08
N ASN A 81 1.77 -30.47 -10.13
CA ASN A 81 2.27 -29.47 -11.07
C ASN A 81 1.14 -28.84 -11.92
N GLY A 82 0.20 -29.65 -12.42
CA GLY A 82 -0.96 -29.24 -13.21
C GLY A 82 -2.27 -29.08 -12.42
N GLY A 83 -2.25 -29.26 -11.09
CA GLY A 83 -3.50 -29.28 -10.30
C GLY A 83 -4.29 -27.98 -10.32
N PHE A 84 -5.62 -28.11 -10.36
CA PHE A 84 -6.58 -27.00 -10.46
C PHE A 84 -7.13 -26.57 -9.09
N GLY A 85 -7.36 -25.28 -8.89
CA GLY A 85 -8.13 -24.78 -7.75
C GLY A 85 -7.55 -25.04 -6.34
N GLY A 86 -6.29 -25.47 -6.25
CA GLY A 86 -5.65 -25.88 -4.99
C GLY A 86 -5.91 -27.32 -4.59
N GLU A 87 -6.47 -28.14 -5.49
CA GLU A 87 -6.68 -29.57 -5.28
C GLU A 87 -5.35 -30.34 -5.30
N GLY A 88 -5.30 -31.45 -4.56
CA GLY A 88 -4.09 -32.27 -4.40
C GLY A 88 -2.99 -31.66 -3.53
N ILE A 89 -3.17 -30.45 -2.99
CA ILE A 89 -2.17 -29.80 -2.12
C ILE A 89 -2.25 -30.39 -0.70
N VAL A 90 -1.11 -30.88 -0.20
CA VAL A 90 -0.94 -31.32 1.18
C VAL A 90 0.11 -30.45 1.87
N VAL A 91 -0.25 -29.84 3.00
CA VAL A 91 0.65 -28.96 3.76
C VAL A 91 1.01 -29.61 5.10
N VAL A 92 2.31 -29.79 5.32
CA VAL A 92 2.89 -30.43 6.50
C VAL A 92 3.62 -29.41 7.37
N TYR A 93 3.32 -29.40 8.67
CA TYR A 93 3.82 -28.41 9.63
C TYR A 93 5.00 -28.90 10.46
N GLY A 94 5.14 -30.22 10.62
CA GLY A 94 6.19 -30.82 11.43
C GLY A 94 6.23 -32.33 11.26
N ARG A 95 7.38 -32.94 11.55
CA ARG A 95 7.54 -34.39 11.69
C ARG A 95 7.35 -34.76 13.16
N LYS A 96 6.59 -35.81 13.44
CA LYS A 96 6.43 -36.33 14.81
C LYS A 96 7.74 -36.99 15.22
N LYS A 97 8.36 -36.54 16.31
CA LYS A 97 9.54 -37.19 16.88
C LYS A 97 9.13 -38.56 17.42
N THR A 98 9.81 -39.61 17.01
CA THR A 98 9.76 -40.92 17.69
C THR A 98 10.46 -40.78 19.05
N SER A 99 9.85 -41.31 20.11
CA SER A 99 10.37 -41.15 21.49
C SER A 99 11.79 -41.69 21.62
N PRO A 100 12.72 -41.01 22.34
CA PRO A 100 14.06 -41.53 22.61
C PRO A 100 14.11 -42.61 23.70
N ASN A 101 13.07 -42.70 24.54
CA ASN A 101 13.04 -43.59 25.70
C ASN A 101 11.83 -44.53 25.64
N GLY A 102 12.09 -45.84 25.48
CA GLY A 102 11.11 -46.90 25.69
C GLY A 102 11.03 -47.87 24.52
N PHE A 103 11.75 -48.98 24.66
CA PHE A 103 11.70 -50.20 23.84
C PHE A 103 12.20 -50.09 22.40
N LYS A 104 13.38 -50.70 22.16
CA LYS A 104 13.77 -51.19 20.84
C LYS A 104 12.75 -52.25 20.44
N ASP A 105 11.67 -51.83 19.79
CA ASP A 105 10.93 -52.74 18.92
C ASP A 105 11.88 -53.11 17.78
N SER A 106 12.41 -54.31 17.91
CA SER A 106 13.01 -55.09 16.86
C SER A 106 12.02 -55.20 15.71
N GLU A 107 12.10 -54.28 14.75
CA GLU A 107 11.93 -54.44 13.30
C GLU A 107 11.61 -53.09 12.64
N LYS A 108 12.66 -52.43 12.14
CA LYS A 108 12.73 -51.76 10.81
C LYS A 108 11.56 -50.93 10.25
N ASN A 109 10.65 -50.36 11.04
CA ASN A 109 9.72 -49.34 10.53
C ASN A 109 9.89 -48.02 11.30
N GLN A 110 10.91 -47.25 10.93
CA GLN A 110 10.90 -45.80 11.12
C GLN A 110 9.77 -45.22 10.26
N ASN A 111 8.52 -45.37 10.71
CA ASN A 111 7.40 -44.78 10.00
C ASN A 111 7.56 -43.26 10.06
N ASN A 112 7.91 -42.67 8.93
CA ASN A 112 7.89 -41.22 8.79
C ASN A 112 6.45 -40.77 8.96
N ILE A 113 6.17 -40.10 10.09
CA ILE A 113 4.87 -39.58 10.44
C ILE A 113 4.98 -38.07 10.56
N TRP A 114 4.13 -37.37 9.83
CA TRP A 114 4.06 -35.92 9.81
C TRP A 114 2.71 -35.42 10.30
N ILE A 115 2.66 -34.13 10.63
CA ILE A 115 1.47 -33.44 11.14
C ILE A 115 1.01 -32.46 10.05
N LYS A 116 -0.24 -32.61 9.60
CA LYS A 116 -0.88 -31.71 8.63
C LYS A 116 -1.34 -30.40 9.28
N ALA A 117 -1.70 -29.43 8.44
CA ALA A 117 -2.26 -28.14 8.84
C ALA A 117 -3.47 -28.22 9.78
N ASP A 118 -4.25 -29.29 9.66
CA ASP A 118 -5.43 -29.52 10.48
C ASP A 118 -5.15 -30.22 11.81
N GLY A 119 -3.91 -30.64 12.06
CA GLY A 119 -3.46 -31.38 13.23
C GLY A 119 -3.52 -32.91 13.08
N SER A 120 -4.10 -33.42 11.99
CA SER A 120 -4.12 -34.86 11.73
C SER A 120 -2.77 -35.37 11.25
N LEU A 121 -2.51 -36.66 11.49
CA LEU A 121 -1.27 -37.31 11.12
C LEU A 121 -1.32 -37.80 9.67
N ILE A 122 -0.18 -37.80 8.99
CA ILE A 122 0.00 -38.37 7.66
C ILE A 122 1.30 -39.18 7.62
N THR A 123 1.23 -40.40 7.11
CA THR A 123 2.38 -41.31 6.98
C THR A 123 3.04 -41.20 5.60
N ALA A 124 4.22 -41.80 5.45
CA ALA A 124 4.85 -41.93 4.14
C ALA A 124 3.97 -42.73 3.15
N GLU A 125 3.28 -43.77 3.62
CA GLU A 125 2.40 -44.60 2.77
C GLU A 125 1.16 -43.82 2.29
N ASP A 126 0.61 -42.96 3.15
CA ASP A 126 -0.47 -42.05 2.77
C ASP A 126 -0.01 -41.05 1.71
N LEU A 127 1.19 -40.48 1.88
CA LEU A 127 1.79 -39.57 0.89
C LEU A 127 2.08 -40.31 -0.42
N LYS A 128 2.56 -41.56 -0.35
CA LYS A 128 2.81 -42.40 -1.52
C LYS A 128 1.52 -42.62 -2.31
N SER A 129 0.45 -43.01 -1.64
CA SER A 129 -0.88 -43.21 -2.23
C SER A 129 -1.43 -41.91 -2.84
N HIS A 130 -1.22 -40.79 -2.16
CA HIS A 130 -1.61 -39.47 -2.67
C HIS A 130 -0.82 -39.06 -3.92
N ILE A 131 0.48 -39.38 -3.98
CA ILE A 131 1.32 -39.09 -5.14
C ILE A 131 0.94 -39.98 -6.33
N GLN A 132 0.56 -41.23 -6.11
CA GLN A 132 0.01 -42.09 -7.17
C GLN A 132 -1.22 -41.43 -7.82
N ASN A 133 -2.17 -40.93 -7.02
CA ASN A 133 -3.32 -40.19 -7.53
C ASN A 133 -2.91 -38.93 -8.32
N ILE A 134 -1.83 -38.24 -7.93
CA ILE A 134 -1.29 -37.11 -8.71
C ILE A 134 -0.75 -37.61 -10.05
N LEU A 135 0.07 -38.67 -10.06
CA LEU A 135 0.67 -39.22 -11.28
C LEU A 135 -0.38 -39.75 -12.26
N GLU A 136 -1.48 -40.31 -11.75
CA GLU A 136 -2.64 -40.77 -12.54
C GLU A 136 -3.51 -39.61 -13.04
N GLY A 137 -3.27 -38.38 -12.54
CA GLY A 137 -3.93 -37.17 -13.01
C GLY A 137 -5.23 -36.83 -12.29
N SER A 138 -5.56 -37.45 -11.15
CA SER A 138 -6.83 -37.27 -10.43
C SER A 138 -7.15 -35.82 -10.03
N PHE A 139 -6.11 -34.98 -9.93
CA PHE A 139 -6.24 -33.55 -9.55
C PHE A 139 -6.05 -32.59 -10.73
N SER A 140 -5.83 -33.11 -11.94
CA SER A 140 -5.66 -32.32 -13.15
C SER A 140 -7.02 -32.09 -13.82
N LEU A 141 -7.19 -30.94 -14.48
CA LEU A 141 -8.47 -30.59 -15.13
C LEU A 141 -8.89 -31.58 -16.25
N SER A 142 -7.92 -32.33 -16.81
CA SER A 142 -8.11 -33.20 -17.97
C SER A 142 -7.83 -34.67 -17.67
N ASN A 143 -7.68 -35.05 -16.39
CA ASN A 143 -7.26 -36.39 -15.96
C ASN A 143 -6.02 -36.89 -16.72
N THR A 144 -5.08 -35.98 -16.97
CA THR A 144 -3.82 -36.27 -17.64
C THR A 144 -2.74 -36.54 -16.61
N PRO A 145 -1.80 -37.47 -16.89
CA PRO A 145 -0.67 -37.71 -16.00
C PRO A 145 0.06 -36.43 -15.62
N ASP A 146 0.42 -36.31 -14.34
CA ASP A 146 1.02 -35.10 -13.77
C ASP A 146 2.32 -35.42 -13.00
N VAL A 147 2.98 -34.40 -12.50
CA VAL A 147 4.19 -34.49 -11.68
C VAL A 147 3.87 -34.00 -10.28
N ALA A 148 4.22 -34.79 -9.27
CA ALA A 148 4.17 -34.36 -7.88
C ALA A 148 5.49 -33.69 -7.50
N PHE A 149 5.43 -32.63 -6.70
CA PHE A 149 6.64 -31.99 -6.20
C PHE A 149 6.47 -31.49 -4.77
N PHE A 150 7.59 -31.51 -4.05
CA PHE A 150 7.73 -31.00 -2.70
C PHE A 150 8.42 -29.66 -2.74
N GLU A 151 7.89 -28.70 -1.99
CA GLU A 151 8.51 -27.40 -1.80
C GLU A 151 8.50 -26.95 -0.36
N GLU A 152 9.34 -25.97 -0.08
CA GLU A 152 9.37 -25.27 1.18
C GLU A 152 7.97 -24.75 1.55
N ARG A 153 7.57 -25.01 2.80
CA ARG A 153 6.33 -24.47 3.35
C ARG A 153 6.56 -23.02 3.78
N LEU A 154 5.82 -22.11 3.15
CA LEU A 154 5.79 -20.70 3.55
C LEU A 154 5.19 -20.51 4.97
N GLN A 155 5.68 -19.48 5.65
CA GLN A 155 5.26 -19.10 6.99
C GLN A 155 4.30 -17.91 6.94
N LEU A 156 3.14 -18.07 7.59
CA LEU A 156 2.11 -17.03 7.66
C LEU A 156 2.61 -15.79 8.41
N LEU A 157 2.58 -14.63 7.75
CA LEU A 157 2.86 -13.34 8.36
C LEU A 157 1.86 -13.06 9.51
N LYS A 158 2.37 -12.54 10.64
CA LYS A 158 1.57 -12.27 11.85
C LYS A 158 0.33 -11.41 11.57
N LEU A 159 0.45 -10.41 10.68
CA LEU A 159 -0.64 -9.54 10.24
C LEU A 159 -1.87 -10.32 9.76
N PHE A 160 -1.65 -11.43 9.03
CA PHE A 160 -2.72 -12.19 8.41
C PHE A 160 -3.28 -13.32 9.28
N LYS A 161 -2.65 -13.65 10.42
CA LYS A 161 -3.15 -14.66 11.36
C LYS A 161 -4.63 -14.48 11.74
N PRO A 162 -5.09 -13.25 12.10
CA PRO A 162 -6.52 -13.05 12.34
C PRO A 162 -7.38 -13.35 11.11
N TYR A 163 -6.91 -13.02 9.92
CA TYR A 163 -7.72 -13.01 8.70
C TYR A 163 -7.79 -14.35 7.96
N ALA A 164 -6.87 -15.28 8.23
CA ALA A 164 -6.68 -16.50 7.46
C ALA A 164 -7.01 -17.77 8.27
N PHE A 165 -7.81 -18.67 7.69
CA PHE A 165 -8.08 -19.98 8.27
C PHE A 165 -7.13 -21.04 7.69
N LYS A 166 -6.25 -21.63 8.53
CA LYS A 166 -5.40 -22.82 8.24
C LYS A 166 -4.59 -22.79 6.91
N GLY A 167 -4.44 -21.64 6.27
CA GLY A 167 -3.78 -21.48 4.98
C GLY A 167 -3.11 -20.13 4.83
N ILE A 168 -2.52 -19.91 3.65
CA ILE A 168 -1.73 -18.71 3.37
C ILE A 168 -2.55 -17.81 2.44
N PRO A 169 -2.82 -16.56 2.85
CA PRO A 169 -3.35 -15.57 1.94
C PRO A 169 -2.41 -15.31 0.78
N ASP A 170 -2.99 -15.05 -0.37
CA ASP A 170 -2.25 -14.63 -1.54
C ASP A 170 -2.81 -13.32 -2.09
N ILE A 171 -1.94 -12.59 -2.76
CA ILE A 171 -2.23 -11.32 -3.42
C ILE A 171 -2.12 -11.61 -4.91
N ARG A 172 -3.25 -11.50 -5.60
CA ARG A 172 -3.28 -11.57 -7.07
C ARG A 172 -3.14 -10.17 -7.63
N VAL A 173 -2.13 -9.97 -8.48
CA VAL A 173 -1.93 -8.76 -9.27
C VAL A 173 -2.13 -9.10 -10.75
N ILE A 174 -3.06 -8.41 -11.41
CA ILE A 174 -3.21 -8.48 -12.86
C ILE A 174 -2.30 -7.43 -13.48
N VAL A 175 -1.42 -7.88 -14.38
CA VAL A 175 -0.50 -7.02 -15.12
C VAL A 175 -0.80 -7.15 -16.60
N TYR A 176 -0.90 -6.01 -17.29
CA TYR A 176 -1.10 -5.94 -18.72
C TYR A 176 -0.25 -4.82 -19.30
N ASN A 177 0.43 -5.09 -20.41
CA ASN A 177 1.33 -4.12 -21.06
C ASN A 177 2.35 -3.47 -20.08
N LYS A 178 2.95 -4.29 -19.19
CA LYS A 178 3.89 -3.88 -18.13
C LYS A 178 3.30 -2.92 -17.09
N VAL A 179 1.97 -2.81 -17.01
CA VAL A 179 1.27 -1.99 -16.03
C VAL A 179 0.42 -2.87 -15.11
N PRO A 180 0.57 -2.78 -13.77
CA PRO A 180 -0.41 -3.37 -12.85
C PRO A 180 -1.76 -2.66 -13.02
N VAL A 181 -2.81 -3.42 -13.34
CA VAL A 181 -4.13 -2.85 -13.64
C VAL A 181 -5.16 -3.09 -12.55
N MET A 182 -4.99 -4.15 -11.75
CA MET A 182 -5.93 -4.49 -10.68
C MET A 182 -5.29 -5.49 -9.72
N ALA A 183 -5.61 -5.41 -8.43
CA ALA A 183 -5.14 -6.36 -7.44
C ALA A 183 -6.25 -6.77 -6.46
N MET A 184 -6.09 -7.96 -5.86
CA MET A 184 -6.91 -8.39 -4.72
C MET A 184 -6.12 -9.26 -3.76
N LEU A 185 -6.46 -9.17 -2.48
CA LEU A 185 -6.09 -10.14 -1.46
C LEU A 185 -7.11 -11.28 -1.47
N ARG A 186 -6.64 -12.53 -1.41
CA ARG A 186 -7.48 -13.71 -1.24
C ARG A 186 -7.20 -14.33 0.12
N LEU A 187 -8.25 -14.43 0.93
CA LEU A 187 -8.19 -14.94 2.29
C LEU A 187 -8.83 -16.34 2.36
N PRO A 188 -8.09 -17.35 2.84
CA PRO A 188 -8.64 -18.68 3.04
C PRO A 188 -9.64 -18.70 4.19
N THR A 189 -10.76 -19.38 3.97
CA THR A 189 -11.86 -19.55 4.93
C THR A 189 -12.07 -21.02 5.29
N LYS A 190 -12.93 -21.26 6.28
CA LYS A 190 -13.40 -22.63 6.61
C LYS A 190 -14.07 -23.30 5.42
N ASP A 191 -14.94 -22.58 4.71
CA ASP A 191 -15.70 -23.11 3.57
C ASP A 191 -14.77 -23.54 2.43
N SER A 192 -13.64 -22.83 2.27
CA SER A 192 -12.59 -23.19 1.30
C SER A 192 -11.57 -24.19 1.81
N GLU A 193 -11.80 -24.80 2.98
CA GLU A 193 -10.86 -25.74 3.62
C GLU A 193 -9.44 -25.17 3.82
N GLY A 194 -9.34 -23.86 4.00
CA GLY A 194 -8.05 -23.17 4.12
C GLY A 194 -7.37 -22.83 2.78
N LYS A 195 -8.07 -22.90 1.64
CA LYS A 195 -7.55 -22.55 0.31
C LYS A 195 -7.95 -21.13 -0.09
N ALA A 196 -7.08 -20.40 -0.77
CA ALA A 196 -7.35 -19.05 -1.27
C ALA A 196 -8.10 -19.07 -2.63
N ASN A 197 -9.17 -19.86 -2.72
CA ASN A 197 -9.98 -20.05 -3.93
C ASN A 197 -11.41 -19.51 -3.74
N LEU A 198 -11.74 -18.42 -4.45
CA LEU A 198 -13.06 -17.79 -4.37
C LEU A 198 -14.20 -18.71 -4.87
N GLN A 199 -13.93 -19.71 -5.70
CA GLN A 199 -14.97 -20.68 -6.10
C GLN A 199 -15.35 -21.61 -4.95
N GLN A 200 -14.41 -21.89 -4.06
CA GLN A 200 -14.59 -22.77 -2.91
C GLN A 200 -15.01 -21.97 -1.65
N GLY A 201 -15.40 -20.70 -1.78
CA GLY A 201 -15.87 -19.91 -0.63
C GLY A 201 -14.78 -19.11 0.11
N ALA A 202 -13.61 -18.94 -0.49
CA ALA A 202 -12.62 -17.98 0.03
C ALA A 202 -13.15 -16.53 -0.10
N ILE A 203 -12.56 -15.61 0.67
CA ILE A 203 -12.86 -14.18 0.59
C ILE A 203 -11.89 -13.52 -0.37
N GLY A 204 -12.39 -12.73 -1.31
CA GLY A 204 -11.57 -11.82 -2.11
C GLY A 204 -11.78 -10.38 -1.67
N VAL A 205 -10.70 -9.63 -1.48
CA VAL A 205 -10.73 -8.23 -1.07
C VAL A 205 -9.97 -7.40 -2.09
N GLY A 206 -10.61 -6.40 -2.69
CA GLY A 206 -9.95 -5.47 -3.60
C GLY A 206 -8.80 -4.75 -2.91
N ILE A 207 -7.77 -4.37 -3.67
CA ILE A 207 -6.66 -3.56 -3.18
C ILE A 207 -6.54 -2.34 -4.08
N ASP A 208 -6.52 -1.18 -3.45
CA ASP A 208 -6.21 0.07 -4.11
C ASP A 208 -4.74 0.09 -4.57
N LEU A 209 -4.49 0.28 -5.88
CA LEU A 209 -3.13 0.15 -6.41
C LEU A 209 -2.18 1.23 -5.91
N ALA A 210 -2.69 2.41 -5.59
CA ALA A 210 -1.88 3.56 -5.24
C ALA A 210 -1.47 3.51 -3.76
N SER A 211 -2.41 3.22 -2.86
CA SER A 211 -2.15 3.14 -1.42
C SER A 211 -1.74 1.75 -0.91
N GLY A 212 -2.08 0.67 -1.63
CA GLY A 212 -1.91 -0.70 -1.14
C GLY A 212 -2.86 -1.07 0.00
N ILE A 213 -3.97 -0.34 0.15
CA ILE A 213 -4.97 -0.54 1.19
C ILE A 213 -6.12 -1.37 0.64
N THR A 214 -6.62 -2.33 1.43
CA THR A 214 -7.79 -3.12 1.04
C THR A 214 -9.07 -2.29 1.02
N THR A 215 -9.94 -2.56 0.04
CA THR A 215 -11.18 -1.81 -0.20
C THR A 215 -12.40 -2.69 0.04
N THR A 216 -13.09 -3.15 -1.01
CA THR A 216 -14.31 -3.94 -0.90
C THR A 216 -13.97 -5.43 -0.74
N ALA A 217 -14.69 -6.14 0.12
CA ALA A 217 -14.57 -7.58 0.25
C ALA A 217 -15.80 -8.33 -0.26
N VAL A 218 -15.56 -9.52 -0.82
CA VAL A 218 -16.56 -10.42 -1.39
C VAL A 218 -16.31 -11.82 -0.88
N LEU A 219 -17.34 -12.45 -0.32
CA LEU A 219 -17.35 -13.86 -0.01
C LEU A 219 -17.74 -14.67 -1.26
N GLY A 220 -16.83 -15.54 -1.68
CA GLY A 220 -16.98 -16.31 -2.90
C GLY A 220 -17.04 -15.41 -4.15
N LYS A 221 -18.15 -15.47 -4.90
CA LYS A 221 -18.36 -14.66 -6.12
C LYS A 221 -19.62 -13.79 -6.09
N ARG A 222 -20.34 -13.72 -4.97
CA ARG A 222 -21.72 -13.20 -4.96
C ARG A 222 -22.01 -12.20 -3.86
N LYS A 223 -21.44 -12.39 -2.66
CA LYS A 223 -21.86 -11.64 -1.47
C LYS A 223 -20.79 -10.64 -1.06
N ILE A 224 -21.11 -9.35 -1.11
CA ILE A 224 -20.28 -8.30 -0.52
C ILE A 224 -20.37 -8.43 1.00
N ILE A 225 -19.23 -8.31 1.67
CA ILE A 225 -19.11 -8.38 3.13
C ILE A 225 -18.16 -7.27 3.61
N GLU A 226 -18.38 -6.78 4.82
CA GLU A 226 -17.47 -5.81 5.47
C GLU A 226 -16.54 -6.50 6.47
N TYR A 227 -17.05 -7.52 7.15
CA TYR A 227 -16.36 -8.26 8.20
C TYR A 227 -16.14 -9.71 7.80
N ILE A 228 -15.09 -10.33 8.33
CA ILE A 228 -14.94 -11.79 8.22
C ILE A 228 -16.14 -12.47 8.89
N PRO A 229 -16.78 -13.46 8.23
CA PRO A 229 -17.93 -14.16 8.79
C PRO A 229 -17.69 -14.65 10.22
N LYS A 230 -18.64 -14.35 11.11
CA LYS A 230 -18.60 -14.74 12.54
C LYS A 230 -17.46 -14.09 13.35
N THR A 231 -16.90 -12.97 12.87
CA THR A 231 -15.91 -12.17 13.60
C THR A 231 -16.26 -10.68 13.52
N ARG A 232 -15.57 -9.84 14.32
CA ARG A 232 -15.68 -8.37 14.25
C ARG A 232 -14.55 -7.71 13.46
N MET A 233 -13.79 -8.48 12.67
CA MET A 233 -12.62 -7.96 11.98
C MET A 233 -12.99 -7.42 10.61
N LEU A 234 -12.68 -6.14 10.40
CA LEU A 234 -12.94 -5.42 9.17
C LEU A 234 -11.97 -5.86 8.08
N LEU A 235 -12.48 -6.06 6.87
CA LEU A 235 -11.70 -6.49 5.70
C LEU A 235 -11.15 -5.32 4.88
N SER A 236 -11.76 -4.14 4.99
CA SER A 236 -11.26 -2.89 4.41
C SER A 236 -10.23 -2.23 5.33
N GLY A 237 -9.37 -1.37 4.77
CA GLY A 237 -8.39 -0.59 5.53
C GLY A 237 -7.11 -1.36 5.92
N ILE A 238 -6.95 -2.61 5.50
CA ILE A 238 -5.74 -3.39 5.77
C ILE A 238 -4.64 -2.88 4.82
N LYS A 239 -3.58 -2.29 5.39
CA LYS A 239 -2.40 -1.89 4.64
C LYS A 239 -1.54 -3.13 4.31
N ILE A 240 -1.39 -3.43 3.03
CA ILE A 240 -0.57 -4.54 2.56
C ILE A 240 0.92 -4.17 2.69
N PRO A 241 1.73 -4.93 3.44
CA PRO A 241 3.15 -4.65 3.55
C PRO A 241 3.87 -5.00 2.25
N TYR A 242 5.00 -4.33 1.99
CA TYR A 242 5.81 -4.50 0.77
C TYR A 242 5.08 -4.18 -0.53
N TRP A 243 4.05 -3.33 -0.50
CA TRP A 243 3.16 -3.12 -1.65
C TRP A 243 3.89 -2.72 -2.94
N ASN A 244 4.72 -1.68 -2.89
CA ASN A 244 5.50 -1.24 -4.07
C ASN A 244 6.44 -2.33 -4.59
N GLN A 245 7.01 -3.14 -3.69
CA GLN A 245 7.84 -4.28 -4.06
C GLN A 245 7.01 -5.36 -4.76
N ILE A 246 5.81 -5.67 -4.28
CA ILE A 246 4.90 -6.64 -4.90
C ILE A 246 4.53 -6.20 -6.33
N LEU A 247 4.20 -4.93 -6.53
CA LEU A 247 3.89 -4.39 -7.86
C LEU A 247 5.12 -4.49 -8.79
N THR A 248 6.29 -4.08 -8.30
CA THR A 248 7.57 -4.14 -9.05
C THR A 248 7.91 -5.57 -9.45
N LEU A 249 7.81 -6.52 -8.51
CA LEU A 249 8.04 -7.94 -8.77
C LEU A 249 7.04 -8.47 -9.80
N SER A 250 5.77 -8.08 -9.71
CA SER A 250 4.72 -8.54 -10.64
C SER A 250 4.96 -8.07 -12.07
N VAL A 251 5.40 -6.82 -12.26
CA VAL A 251 5.78 -6.30 -13.59
C VAL A 251 7.04 -7.02 -14.10
N ARG A 252 8.05 -7.23 -13.26
CA ARG A 252 9.25 -7.98 -13.63
C ARG A 252 8.93 -9.43 -13.99
N ALA A 253 8.02 -10.08 -13.27
CA ALA A 253 7.54 -11.42 -13.58
C ALA A 253 6.86 -11.47 -14.96
N GLN A 254 6.16 -10.41 -15.34
CA GLN A 254 5.60 -10.28 -16.68
C GLN A 254 6.69 -10.23 -17.76
N GLU A 255 7.73 -9.40 -17.56
CA GLU A 255 8.82 -9.26 -18.53
C GLU A 255 9.57 -10.58 -18.74
N VAL A 256 9.92 -11.27 -17.66
CA VAL A 256 10.71 -12.53 -17.75
C VAL A 256 9.90 -13.70 -18.27
N SER A 257 8.59 -13.74 -18.00
CA SER A 257 7.70 -14.81 -18.50
C SER A 257 7.28 -14.62 -19.96
N GLY A 258 7.42 -13.40 -20.51
CA GLY A 258 6.97 -13.07 -21.85
C GLY A 258 5.44 -13.09 -22.02
N LEU A 259 4.67 -13.07 -20.93
CA LEU A 259 3.22 -13.00 -20.98
C LEU A 259 2.76 -11.55 -21.10
N GLY A 260 2.13 -11.14 -22.20
CA GLY A 260 1.58 -9.78 -22.31
C GLY A 260 0.34 -9.52 -21.42
N PHE A 261 -0.35 -10.58 -20.96
CA PHE A 261 -1.42 -10.55 -19.95
C PHE A 261 -1.13 -11.60 -18.87
N LEU A 262 -0.89 -11.15 -17.63
CA LEU A 262 -0.46 -11.99 -16.52
C LEU A 262 -1.36 -11.78 -15.29
N GLY A 263 -1.69 -12.86 -14.59
CA GLY A 263 -2.05 -12.81 -13.18
C GLY A 263 -0.93 -13.39 -12.34
N ALA A 264 -0.30 -12.55 -11.52
CA ALA A 264 0.78 -12.98 -10.64
C ALA A 264 0.24 -13.16 -9.23
N ASP A 265 0.45 -14.33 -8.64
CA ASP A 265 -0.04 -14.66 -7.31
C ASP A 265 1.12 -14.70 -6.33
N VAL A 266 1.07 -13.80 -5.34
CA VAL A 266 2.17 -13.51 -4.42
C VAL A 266 1.70 -13.73 -2.99
N ALA A 267 2.40 -14.57 -2.23
CA ALA A 267 2.25 -14.63 -0.79
C ALA A 267 3.25 -13.68 -0.11
N ILE A 268 2.98 -13.33 1.15
CA ILE A 268 3.96 -12.62 1.99
C ILE A 268 4.39 -13.59 3.09
N ASP A 269 5.60 -14.12 2.93
CA ASP A 269 6.26 -14.95 3.92
C ASP A 269 6.76 -14.10 5.09
N LYS A 270 6.67 -14.64 6.30
CA LYS A 270 7.12 -13.99 7.54
C LYS A 270 8.60 -13.57 7.49
N GLU A 271 9.45 -14.36 6.86
CA GLU A 271 10.92 -14.20 6.89
C GLU A 271 11.45 -13.72 5.54
N LYS A 272 10.89 -14.21 4.43
CA LYS A 272 11.35 -13.87 3.06
C LYS A 272 10.64 -12.67 2.44
N GLY A 273 9.53 -12.20 3.03
CA GLY A 273 8.71 -11.13 2.44
C GLY A 273 7.91 -11.64 1.22
N PRO A 274 7.73 -10.85 0.15
CA PRO A 274 6.98 -11.25 -1.03
C PRO A 274 7.58 -12.47 -1.73
N VAL A 275 6.78 -13.50 -1.99
CA VAL A 275 7.18 -14.74 -2.67
C VAL A 275 6.11 -15.16 -3.67
N PHE A 276 6.50 -15.49 -4.91
CA PHE A 276 5.57 -15.97 -5.93
C PHE A 276 5.07 -17.39 -5.63
N LEU A 277 3.76 -17.57 -5.63
CA LEU A 277 3.13 -18.88 -5.58
C LEU A 277 2.99 -19.49 -6.97
N GLU A 278 2.46 -18.71 -7.91
CA GLU A 278 2.16 -19.13 -9.28
C GLU A 278 2.08 -17.93 -10.24
N LEU A 279 2.30 -18.20 -11.53
CA LEU A 279 2.00 -17.29 -12.63
C LEU A 279 0.84 -17.84 -13.43
N ASN A 280 -0.20 -17.04 -13.63
CA ASN A 280 -1.40 -17.43 -14.35
C ASN A 280 -1.47 -16.72 -15.69
N ALA A 281 -1.46 -17.48 -16.78
CA ALA A 281 -1.68 -16.94 -18.12
C ALA A 281 -3.17 -16.67 -18.43
N ARG A 282 -4.09 -17.22 -17.61
CA ARG A 282 -5.55 -17.08 -17.77
C ARG A 282 -6.26 -16.78 -16.43
N PRO A 283 -5.85 -15.73 -15.70
CA PRO A 283 -6.35 -15.46 -14.35
C PRO A 283 -7.86 -15.23 -14.32
N GLY A 284 -8.49 -15.68 -13.23
CA GLY A 284 -9.93 -15.55 -13.01
C GLY A 284 -10.41 -14.10 -12.93
N LEU A 285 -11.65 -13.86 -13.36
CA LEU A 285 -12.22 -12.52 -13.50
C LEU A 285 -12.98 -12.01 -12.27
N SER A 286 -13.06 -12.81 -11.19
CA SER A 286 -13.72 -12.44 -9.94
C SER A 286 -13.07 -11.25 -9.24
N ILE A 287 -11.83 -10.93 -9.58
CA ILE A 287 -11.11 -9.74 -9.12
C ILE A 287 -11.87 -8.43 -9.40
N GLN A 288 -12.66 -8.39 -10.47
CA GLN A 288 -13.52 -7.26 -10.82
C GLN A 288 -14.59 -7.01 -9.76
N ILE A 289 -15.13 -8.08 -9.19
CA ILE A 289 -16.18 -8.03 -8.17
C ILE A 289 -15.58 -7.50 -6.86
N ALA A 290 -14.41 -8.00 -6.48
CA ALA A 290 -13.70 -7.54 -5.28
C ALA A 290 -13.28 -6.06 -5.36
N ASN A 291 -13.06 -5.51 -6.56
CA ASN A 291 -12.70 -4.11 -6.76
C ASN A 291 -13.90 -3.21 -7.14
N LEU A 292 -15.11 -3.77 -7.25
CA LEU A 292 -16.30 -3.09 -7.80
C LEU A 292 -16.01 -2.30 -9.09
N SER A 293 -15.11 -2.82 -9.93
CA SER A 293 -14.56 -2.12 -11.09
C SER A 293 -14.34 -3.07 -12.25
N GLY A 294 -14.71 -2.62 -13.45
CA GLY A 294 -14.57 -3.39 -14.67
C GLY A 294 -13.11 -3.45 -15.15
N LEU A 295 -12.60 -4.65 -15.41
CA LEU A 295 -11.24 -4.87 -15.88
C LEU A 295 -11.05 -4.43 -17.34
N LYS A 296 -12.10 -4.49 -18.17
CA LYS A 296 -11.99 -4.18 -19.61
C LYS A 296 -11.57 -2.73 -19.83
N ASP A 297 -12.21 -1.78 -19.15
CA ASP A 297 -11.88 -0.34 -19.23
C ASP A 297 -10.43 -0.10 -18.82
N ARG A 298 -9.98 -0.75 -17.73
CA ARG A 298 -8.59 -0.62 -17.26
C ARG A 298 -7.58 -1.12 -18.29
N LEU A 299 -7.83 -2.29 -18.88
CA LEU A 299 -6.96 -2.83 -19.94
C LEU A 299 -6.92 -1.94 -21.18
N GLN A 300 -8.07 -1.35 -21.56
CA GLN A 300 -8.14 -0.44 -22.70
C GLN A 300 -7.34 0.85 -22.47
N ARG A 301 -7.35 1.41 -21.26
CA ARG A 301 -6.59 2.64 -20.94
C ARG A 301 -5.09 2.48 -21.10
N VAL A 302 -4.55 1.31 -20.77
CA VAL A 302 -3.11 1.03 -20.90
C VAL A 302 -2.77 0.37 -22.23
N PHE A 303 -3.74 0.08 -23.08
CA PHE A 303 -3.52 -0.48 -24.39
C PHE A 303 -2.69 0.48 -25.25
N GLY A 304 -1.59 0.00 -25.84
CA GLY A 304 -0.74 0.80 -26.72
C GLY A 304 0.18 1.80 -26.01
N ILE A 305 0.14 1.92 -24.68
CA ILE A 305 1.09 2.76 -23.94
C ILE A 305 2.49 2.12 -24.01
N SER A 306 3.51 2.91 -24.37
CA SER A 306 4.91 2.44 -24.32
C SER A 306 5.46 2.54 -22.89
N ILE A 307 5.73 1.39 -22.28
CA ILE A 307 6.37 1.28 -20.96
C ILE A 307 7.84 0.86 -21.13
N LYS A 308 8.73 1.83 -20.88
CA LYS A 308 10.19 1.67 -21.06
C LYS A 308 10.93 1.13 -19.83
N SER A 309 10.34 1.20 -18.64
CA SER A 309 10.93 0.67 -17.41
C SER A 309 9.85 0.12 -16.47
N ILE A 310 10.27 -0.74 -15.54
CA ILE A 310 9.40 -1.35 -14.53
C ILE A 310 8.78 -0.26 -13.64
N GLU A 311 9.58 0.71 -13.20
CA GLU A 311 9.16 1.78 -12.30
C GLU A 311 8.10 2.66 -12.96
N ARG A 312 8.25 2.95 -14.26
CA ARG A 312 7.23 3.65 -15.03
C ARG A 312 5.95 2.85 -15.12
N GLY A 313 6.04 1.54 -15.36
CA GLY A 313 4.89 0.64 -15.41
C GLY A 313 4.09 0.63 -14.11
N VAL A 314 4.79 0.51 -12.97
CA VAL A 314 4.19 0.58 -11.63
C VAL A 314 3.52 1.93 -11.40
N ARG A 315 4.23 3.04 -11.66
CA ARG A 315 3.69 4.40 -11.47
C ARG A 315 2.45 4.67 -12.32
N VAL A 316 2.47 4.28 -13.60
CA VAL A 316 1.28 4.41 -14.47
C VAL A 316 0.11 3.61 -13.91
N GLY A 317 0.35 2.41 -13.37
CA GLY A 317 -0.69 1.60 -12.74
C GLY A 317 -1.29 2.25 -11.51
N MET A 318 -0.44 2.77 -10.62
CA MET A 318 -0.86 3.49 -9.42
C MET A 318 -1.71 4.72 -9.77
N ASN A 319 -1.20 5.58 -10.66
CA ASN A 319 -1.85 6.85 -10.98
C ASN A 319 -3.15 6.68 -11.76
N LEU A 320 -3.26 5.68 -12.64
CA LEU A 320 -4.47 5.46 -13.43
C LEU A 320 -5.57 4.69 -12.69
N PHE A 321 -5.20 3.86 -11.71
CA PHE A 321 -6.08 2.82 -11.19
C PHE A 321 -6.16 2.70 -9.67
N GLY A 322 -5.42 3.51 -8.92
CA GLY A 322 -5.70 3.73 -7.50
C GLY A 322 -6.39 5.07 -7.26
N GLY A 323 -6.82 5.26 -6.01
CA GLY A 323 -7.43 6.49 -5.51
C GLY A 323 -6.41 7.62 -5.38
N GLU A 324 -6.92 8.83 -5.10
CA GLU A 324 -6.10 10.00 -4.84
C GLU A 324 -5.17 9.72 -3.64
N ILE A 325 -3.87 9.58 -3.88
CA ILE A 325 -2.89 9.50 -2.80
C ILE A 325 -2.64 10.93 -2.33
N GLU A 326 -3.13 11.27 -1.14
CA GLU A 326 -2.79 12.54 -0.46
C GLU A 326 -1.26 12.73 -0.29
N GLY A 327 -0.47 11.65 -0.37
CA GLY A 327 0.99 11.64 -0.17
C GLY A 327 1.90 11.82 -1.40
N GLU A 328 1.40 11.79 -2.64
CA GLU A 328 2.30 11.90 -3.81
C GLU A 328 2.89 13.31 -4.01
N MET A 329 2.14 14.37 -3.67
CA MET A 329 2.66 15.75 -3.77
C MET A 329 3.76 16.03 -2.75
N GLU A 330 3.73 15.39 -1.58
CA GLU A 330 4.73 15.59 -0.54
C GLU A 330 6.06 14.93 -0.91
N GLU A 331 6.03 13.69 -1.42
CA GLU A 331 7.23 12.96 -1.85
C GLU A 331 7.89 13.58 -3.09
N ILE A 332 7.11 14.11 -4.03
CA ILE A 332 7.64 14.70 -5.27
C ILE A 332 8.23 16.10 -5.04
N SER A 333 7.62 16.91 -4.16
CA SER A 333 8.03 18.31 -3.94
C SER A 333 8.99 18.50 -2.76
N GLY A 334 9.10 17.52 -1.86
CA GLY A 334 9.78 17.67 -0.58
C GLY A 334 9.09 18.68 0.37
N ARG A 335 7.87 19.11 0.04
CA ARG A 335 7.07 20.09 0.78
C ARG A 335 5.77 19.46 1.24
N LYS A 336 5.36 19.78 2.46
CA LYS A 336 4.15 19.24 3.07
C LYS A 336 2.88 19.89 2.56
N LEU A 337 1.80 19.13 2.42
CA LEU A 337 0.53 19.63 1.90
C LEU A 337 -0.38 20.14 3.04
N ILE A 338 -0.68 21.43 3.03
CA ILE A 338 -1.59 22.08 3.99
C ILE A 338 -2.80 22.68 3.28
N GLY A 339 -3.93 22.77 3.99
CA GLY A 339 -5.12 23.45 3.50
C GLY A 339 -5.01 24.98 3.52
N THR A 340 -6.09 25.66 3.14
CA THR A 340 -6.21 27.13 3.23
C THR A 340 -6.37 27.65 4.66
N ILE A 341 -6.62 26.73 5.61
CA ILE A 341 -6.66 26.96 7.04
C ILE A 341 -5.82 25.84 7.68
N ALA A 342 -5.02 26.17 8.68
CA ALA A 342 -4.22 25.18 9.41
C ALA A 342 -4.19 25.50 10.91
N LYS A 343 -4.09 24.45 11.74
CA LYS A 343 -3.81 24.61 13.16
C LYS A 343 -2.34 24.92 13.38
N VAL A 344 -2.08 25.97 14.15
CA VAL A 344 -0.74 26.43 14.49
C VAL A 344 -0.60 26.47 16.00
N LYS A 345 0.40 25.76 16.51
CA LYS A 345 0.77 25.82 17.92
C LYS A 345 1.87 26.86 18.10
N ILE A 346 1.60 27.90 18.86
CA ILE A 346 2.49 29.04 19.05
C ILE A 346 3.07 29.00 20.47
N SER A 347 4.36 29.26 20.61
CA SER A 347 5.04 29.34 21.90
C SER A 347 5.35 30.81 22.22
N GLY A 348 4.68 31.34 23.24
CA GLY A 348 4.90 32.69 23.78
C GLY A 348 5.98 32.71 24.87
N LYS A 349 6.07 33.84 25.57
CA LYS A 349 6.98 33.99 26.72
C LYS A 349 6.59 33.04 27.86
N ASN A 350 7.57 32.71 28.71
CA ASN A 350 7.42 31.85 29.89
C ASN A 350 6.91 30.42 29.60
N GLY A 351 7.13 29.93 28.38
CA GLY A 351 6.74 28.57 27.97
C GLY A 351 5.25 28.39 27.72
N LYS A 352 4.46 29.47 27.63
CA LYS A 352 3.03 29.41 27.34
C LYS A 352 2.80 28.98 25.89
N GLU A 353 2.02 27.93 25.69
CA GLU A 353 1.67 27.44 24.36
C GLU A 353 0.18 27.67 24.06
N ILE A 354 -0.12 28.21 22.88
CA ILE A 354 -1.49 28.49 22.43
C ILE A 354 -1.68 27.87 21.05
N GLU A 355 -2.74 27.10 20.85
CA GLU A 355 -3.14 26.58 19.54
C GLU A 355 -4.21 27.49 18.93
N VAL A 356 -4.01 27.92 17.68
CA VAL A 356 -4.96 28.76 16.94
C VAL A 356 -5.16 28.24 15.52
N GLU A 357 -6.33 28.50 14.95
CA GLU A 357 -6.55 28.35 13.51
C GLU A 357 -5.98 29.57 12.77
N ALA A 358 -4.99 29.33 11.92
CA ALA A 358 -4.38 30.33 11.07
C ALA A 358 -4.89 30.21 9.64
N LYS A 359 -5.16 31.34 9.00
CA LYS A 359 -5.40 31.39 7.56
C LYS A 359 -4.07 31.31 6.82
N ILE A 360 -3.98 30.40 5.85
CA ILE A 360 -2.85 30.32 4.93
C ILE A 360 -3.11 31.28 3.78
N ASP A 361 -2.31 32.34 3.68
CA ASP A 361 -2.55 33.43 2.72
C ASP A 361 -1.30 33.66 1.86
N THR A 362 -1.33 33.15 0.63
CA THR A 362 -0.24 33.32 -0.34
C THR A 362 -0.10 34.75 -0.87
N GLY A 363 -1.16 35.56 -0.74
CA GLY A 363 -1.15 36.98 -1.09
C GLY A 363 -0.49 37.85 -0.01
N ALA A 364 -0.49 37.40 1.24
CA ALA A 364 0.23 38.06 2.32
C ALA A 364 1.73 37.76 2.24
N TYR A 365 2.56 38.78 2.05
CA TYR A 365 4.01 38.58 2.01
C TYR A 365 4.60 38.10 3.34
N SER A 366 4.12 38.66 4.47
CA SER A 366 4.56 38.34 5.83
C SER A 366 3.44 37.77 6.70
N SER A 367 3.80 36.92 7.66
CA SER A 367 2.87 36.41 8.68
C SER A 367 2.50 37.49 9.69
N SER A 368 1.33 37.34 10.32
CA SER A 368 0.82 38.31 11.30
C SER A 368 -0.07 37.64 12.34
N ILE A 369 -0.15 38.25 13.53
CA ILE A 369 -1.05 37.85 14.63
C ILE A 369 -1.87 39.04 15.12
N ASP A 370 -3.00 38.73 15.77
CA ASP A 370 -3.87 39.68 16.43
C ASP A 370 -3.25 40.24 17.74
N ILE A 371 -3.64 41.48 18.11
CA ILE A 371 -3.18 42.15 19.33
C ILE A 371 -3.53 41.36 20.59
N ASP A 372 -4.76 40.81 20.68
CA ASP A 372 -5.17 40.07 21.88
C ASP A 372 -4.37 38.76 21.99
N LEU A 373 -4.03 38.15 20.85
CA LEU A 373 -3.17 36.95 20.82
C LEU A 373 -1.73 37.29 21.23
N ALA A 374 -1.19 38.42 20.79
CA ALA A 374 0.14 38.88 21.21
C ALA A 374 0.20 39.17 22.73
N ASN A 375 -0.85 39.77 23.28
CA ASN A 375 -0.99 39.98 24.73
C ASN A 375 -1.03 38.64 25.48
N GLU A 376 -1.84 37.68 25.02
CA GLU A 376 -1.89 36.34 25.61
C GLU A 376 -0.53 35.63 25.59
N LEU A 377 0.30 35.90 24.58
CA LEU A 377 1.64 35.34 24.43
C LEU A 377 2.74 36.09 25.21
N GLY A 378 2.40 37.17 25.93
CA GLY A 378 3.31 37.91 26.80
C GLY A 378 4.02 39.11 26.16
N PHE A 379 3.50 39.66 25.07
CA PHE A 379 4.07 40.81 24.35
C PHE A 379 3.38 42.15 24.67
N SER A 380 2.71 42.26 25.82
CA SER A 380 1.96 43.47 26.21
C SER A 380 2.86 44.70 26.36
N GLU A 381 4.03 44.56 26.99
CA GLU A 381 4.99 45.67 27.16
C GLU A 381 5.46 46.22 25.80
N THR A 382 5.75 45.33 24.85
CA THR A 382 6.13 45.69 23.47
C THR A 382 5.03 46.52 22.80
N LEU A 383 3.77 46.10 22.94
CA LEU A 383 2.62 46.77 22.34
C LEU A 383 2.35 48.14 22.98
N GLU A 384 2.39 48.24 24.29
CA GLU A 384 2.21 49.49 25.03
C GLU A 384 3.26 50.52 24.61
N LYS A 385 4.55 50.15 24.65
CA LYS A 385 5.65 51.04 24.25
C LYS A 385 5.59 51.43 22.78
N PHE A 386 5.23 50.49 21.89
CA PHE A 386 5.13 50.79 20.47
C PHE A 386 3.94 51.71 20.16
N SER A 387 2.81 51.56 20.85
CA SER A 387 1.63 52.41 20.68
C SER A 387 1.86 53.87 21.11
N ALA A 388 2.85 54.12 21.97
CA ALA A 388 3.24 55.45 22.41
C ALA A 388 4.14 56.19 21.40
N ILE A 389 4.56 55.54 20.31
CA ILE A 389 5.36 56.19 19.26
C ILE A 389 4.46 57.14 18.47
N ASP A 390 4.85 58.41 18.40
CA ASP A 390 4.19 59.37 17.51
C ASP A 390 4.58 59.11 16.05
N LEU A 391 3.68 58.46 15.33
CA LEU A 391 3.82 58.13 13.91
C LEU A 391 3.24 59.22 12.98
N SER A 392 2.61 60.27 13.52
CA SER A 392 1.95 61.32 12.73
C SER A 392 2.93 62.14 11.87
N SER A 393 4.20 62.15 12.27
CA SER A 393 5.29 62.82 11.58
C SER A 393 5.76 62.11 10.29
N TYR A 394 5.38 60.85 10.08
CA TYR A 394 5.76 60.08 8.90
C TYR A 394 4.65 60.11 7.84
N SER A 395 4.96 60.64 6.66
CA SER A 395 4.11 60.46 5.47
C SER A 395 4.33 59.05 4.93
N VAL A 396 3.43 58.10 5.14
CA VAL A 396 3.68 56.70 4.74
C VAL A 396 3.35 56.48 3.26
N THR A 397 4.37 56.46 2.40
CA THR A 397 4.24 56.16 0.96
C THR A 397 5.12 54.98 0.55
N PRO A 398 4.84 54.29 -0.57
CA PRO A 398 5.66 53.16 -1.01
C PRO A 398 7.14 53.51 -1.20
N GLU A 399 7.46 54.75 -1.57
CA GLU A 399 8.82 55.20 -1.87
C GLU A 399 9.69 55.36 -0.61
N ASN A 400 9.08 55.65 0.54
CA ASN A 400 9.80 55.87 1.79
C ASN A 400 9.68 54.74 2.82
N GLU A 401 9.06 53.61 2.44
CA GLU A 401 8.94 52.41 3.27
C GLU A 401 10.27 52.01 3.93
N GLN A 402 11.34 51.90 3.12
CA GLN A 402 12.64 51.46 3.62
C GLN A 402 13.27 52.47 4.58
N GLN A 403 13.05 53.76 4.36
CA GLN A 403 13.57 54.82 5.20
C GLN A 403 12.87 54.81 6.56
N ILE A 404 11.53 54.84 6.58
CA ILE A 404 10.71 54.79 7.79
C ILE A 404 11.08 53.57 8.64
N LYS A 405 11.20 52.42 7.98
CA LYS A 405 11.60 51.18 8.64
C LYS A 405 12.97 51.29 9.30
N LYS A 406 13.98 51.78 8.58
CA LYS A 406 15.35 51.92 9.11
C LYS A 406 15.40 52.89 10.28
N GLU A 407 14.72 54.03 10.19
CA GLU A 407 14.68 55.05 11.24
C GLU A 407 14.00 54.54 12.51
N LEU A 408 12.82 53.92 12.38
CA LEU A 408 12.09 53.38 13.53
C LEU A 408 12.83 52.23 14.21
N VAL A 409 13.43 51.33 13.43
CA VAL A 409 14.23 50.22 13.99
C VAL A 409 15.47 50.77 14.70
N ALA A 410 16.22 51.68 14.08
CA ALA A 410 17.41 52.27 14.70
C ALA A 410 17.10 53.03 16.00
N LYS A 411 15.94 53.66 16.08
CA LYS A 411 15.54 54.44 17.25
C LYS A 411 14.95 53.60 18.38
N TYR A 412 14.19 52.56 18.05
CA TYR A 412 13.34 51.87 19.03
C TYR A 412 13.72 50.41 19.32
N LYS A 413 14.50 49.73 18.47
CA LYS A 413 14.84 48.31 18.65
C LYS A 413 15.51 48.01 19.99
N ASP A 414 16.40 48.88 20.45
CA ASP A 414 17.12 48.67 21.72
C ASP A 414 16.34 49.18 22.96
N THR A 415 15.23 49.90 22.75
CA THR A 415 14.43 50.51 23.83
C THR A 415 13.10 49.80 24.09
N ILE A 416 12.55 49.15 23.06
CA ILE A 416 11.30 48.39 23.13
C ILE A 416 11.65 46.91 23.19
N ALA A 417 11.27 46.25 24.29
CA ALA A 417 11.52 44.82 24.49
C ALA A 417 10.87 43.99 23.37
N ASP A 418 11.62 43.00 22.85
CA ASP A 418 11.20 42.03 21.83
C ASP A 418 10.82 42.62 20.46
N LEU A 419 11.06 43.91 20.24
CA LEU A 419 10.90 44.53 18.93
C LEU A 419 12.05 44.09 18.02
N GLU A 420 11.76 43.16 17.12
CA GLU A 420 12.78 42.67 16.18
C GLU A 420 12.93 43.56 14.95
N ASP A 421 11.80 44.09 14.48
CA ASP A 421 11.71 44.86 13.25
C ASP A 421 10.43 45.71 13.25
N VAL A 422 10.28 46.55 12.23
CA VAL A 422 9.06 47.30 11.95
C VAL A 422 8.58 46.97 10.54
N SER A 423 7.28 46.71 10.38
CA SER A 423 6.68 46.48 9.06
C SER A 423 5.77 47.63 8.69
N VAL A 424 5.98 48.19 7.50
CA VAL A 424 5.07 49.13 6.86
C VAL A 424 4.21 48.34 5.88
N ILE A 425 2.89 48.38 6.06
CA ILE A 425 1.93 47.59 5.28
C ILE A 425 1.01 48.53 4.53
N PHE A 426 0.96 48.37 3.20
CA PHE A 426 0.01 49.04 2.33
C PHE A 426 -1.15 48.08 2.01
N SER A 427 -2.38 48.54 2.17
CA SER A 427 -3.59 47.77 1.91
C SER A 427 -4.66 48.65 1.26
N ALA A 428 -5.73 48.03 0.76
CA ALA A 428 -6.89 48.75 0.24
C ALA A 428 -7.53 49.72 1.26
N ASN A 429 -7.31 49.49 2.56
CA ASN A 429 -7.85 50.30 3.64
C ASN A 429 -6.86 51.36 4.15
N GLY A 430 -5.73 51.56 3.45
CA GLY A 430 -4.68 52.51 3.84
C GLY A 430 -3.36 51.85 4.24
N SER A 431 -2.45 52.68 4.74
CA SER A 431 -1.13 52.29 5.21
C SER A 431 -1.09 52.15 6.73
N SER A 432 -0.27 51.22 7.23
CA SER A 432 -0.08 51.01 8.68
C SER A 432 1.35 50.62 8.99
N VAL A 433 1.88 51.14 10.09
CA VAL A 433 3.18 50.74 10.64
C VAL A 433 2.93 49.84 11.83
N ARG A 434 3.58 48.67 11.87
CA ARG A 434 3.30 47.62 12.85
C ARG A 434 4.59 47.09 13.48
N PRO A 435 4.58 46.77 14.79
CA PRO A 435 5.71 46.12 15.42
C PRO A 435 5.82 44.68 14.91
N VAL A 436 7.06 44.20 14.79
CA VAL A 436 7.39 42.82 14.40
C VAL A 436 8.13 42.16 15.55
N ILE A 437 7.66 40.98 15.93
CA ILE A 437 8.25 40.16 17.00
C ILE A 437 8.77 38.82 16.45
N SER A 438 9.75 38.23 17.11
CA SER A 438 10.17 36.85 16.86
C SER A 438 9.23 35.87 17.56
N LEU A 439 8.63 34.96 16.82
CA LEU A 439 7.62 34.04 17.33
C LEU A 439 7.87 32.60 16.86
N PRO A 440 8.22 31.69 17.77
CA PRO A 440 8.27 30.25 17.48
C PRO A 440 6.85 29.69 17.32
N PHE A 441 6.65 28.91 16.26
CA PHE A 441 5.42 28.13 16.08
C PHE A 441 5.67 26.78 15.41
N ILE A 442 4.71 25.88 15.55
CA ILE A 442 4.67 24.57 14.91
C ILE A 442 3.48 24.54 13.96
N LEU A 443 3.77 24.31 12.67
CA LEU A 443 2.79 24.13 11.61
C LEU A 443 3.00 22.75 10.99
N ASP A 444 1.98 21.90 11.05
CA ASP A 444 2.02 20.49 10.65
C ASP A 444 3.32 19.76 11.07
N LYS A 445 3.60 19.75 12.38
CA LYS A 445 4.78 19.13 13.01
C LYS A 445 6.14 19.71 12.61
N ILE A 446 6.19 20.76 11.78
CA ILE A 446 7.41 21.50 11.46
C ILE A 446 7.52 22.69 12.40
N SER A 447 8.55 22.71 13.25
CA SER A 447 8.89 23.86 14.07
C SER A 447 9.59 24.92 13.23
N THR A 448 9.19 26.18 13.39
CA THR A 448 9.76 27.35 12.71
C THR A 448 9.66 28.57 13.61
N THR A 449 10.73 29.38 13.65
CA THR A 449 10.69 30.72 14.25
C THR A 449 10.51 31.74 13.15
N ALA A 450 9.56 32.67 13.32
CA ALA A 450 9.23 33.67 12.31
C ALA A 450 9.15 35.07 12.89
N ASN A 451 9.51 36.05 12.06
CA ASN A 451 9.23 37.46 12.34
C ASN A 451 7.79 37.76 11.91
N VAL A 452 6.94 38.04 12.89
CA VAL A 452 5.48 38.17 12.73
C VAL A 452 5.07 39.59 13.11
N ASN A 453 4.33 40.28 12.24
CA ASN A 453 3.80 41.61 12.59
C ASN A 453 2.50 41.50 13.40
N ILE A 454 2.29 42.45 14.31
CA ILE A 454 1.07 42.51 15.13
C ILE A 454 0.12 43.53 14.54
N ALA A 455 -1.15 43.15 14.38
CA ALA A 455 -2.19 44.01 13.81
C ALA A 455 -3.50 43.85 14.59
N ASP A 456 -4.33 44.90 14.63
CA ASP A 456 -5.70 44.77 15.13
C ASP A 456 -6.53 43.95 14.14
N ARG A 457 -7.04 42.80 14.61
CA ARG A 457 -7.84 41.88 13.81
C ARG A 457 -9.16 41.54 14.48
N LYS A 458 -9.65 42.35 15.42
CA LYS A 458 -10.91 42.09 16.15
C LYS A 458 -12.12 41.85 15.25
N LYS A 459 -12.12 42.43 14.04
CA LYS A 459 -13.18 42.27 13.03
C LYS A 459 -12.94 41.12 12.03
N MET A 460 -11.83 40.40 12.14
CA MET A 460 -11.43 39.33 11.22
C MET A 460 -11.77 37.96 11.81
N ARG A 461 -12.03 36.99 10.93
CA ARG A 461 -12.36 35.61 11.34
C ARG A 461 -11.20 34.85 12.00
N TYR A 462 -9.95 35.17 11.63
CA TYR A 462 -8.77 34.43 12.08
C TYR A 462 -7.80 35.35 12.82
N ARG A 463 -7.32 34.89 13.98
CA ARG A 463 -6.36 35.61 14.83
C ARG A 463 -4.93 35.56 14.28
N MET A 464 -4.64 34.66 13.34
CA MET A 464 -3.32 34.50 12.72
C MET A 464 -3.42 34.33 11.20
N ILE A 465 -2.45 34.89 10.48
CA ILE A 465 -2.20 34.63 9.06
C ILE A 465 -0.76 34.13 8.90
N ILE A 466 -0.59 33.05 8.17
CA ILE A 466 0.72 32.59 7.69
C ILE A 466 0.93 33.10 6.27
N GLY A 467 1.92 33.98 6.10
CA GLY A 467 2.26 34.59 4.82
C GLY A 467 3.35 33.83 4.07
N LYS A 468 3.58 34.22 2.81
CA LYS A 468 4.50 33.58 1.85
C LYS A 468 5.90 33.28 2.42
N LYS A 469 6.47 34.18 3.24
CA LYS A 469 7.80 33.98 3.87
C LYS A 469 7.91 32.71 4.70
N ASN A 470 6.81 32.23 5.27
CA ASN A 470 6.81 31.06 6.15
C ASN A 470 6.22 29.80 5.50
N LEU A 471 5.91 29.85 4.20
CA LEU A 471 5.28 28.76 3.45
C LEU A 471 6.26 27.97 2.58
N GLY A 472 7.57 28.27 2.63
CA GLY A 472 8.56 27.66 1.74
C GLY A 472 8.69 26.13 1.83
N LYS A 473 8.27 25.53 2.96
CA LYS A 473 8.26 24.08 3.20
C LYS A 473 6.91 23.42 2.89
N PHE A 474 5.94 24.18 2.37
CA PHE A 474 4.57 23.72 2.21
C PHE A 474 4.04 23.93 0.79
N LEU A 475 3.10 23.07 0.40
CA LEU A 475 2.20 23.23 -0.74
C LEU A 475 0.78 23.45 -0.21
N ILE A 476 -0.01 24.24 -0.93
CA ILE A 476 -1.31 24.72 -0.44
C ILE A 476 -2.39 24.17 -1.35
N ASP A 477 -3.27 23.35 -0.78
CA ASP A 477 -4.44 22.84 -1.47
C ASP A 477 -5.66 23.71 -1.16
N VAL A 478 -6.19 24.35 -2.19
CA VAL A 478 -7.37 25.23 -2.09
C VAL A 478 -8.67 24.48 -1.85
N ASN A 479 -8.71 23.17 -2.13
CA ASN A 479 -9.87 22.32 -1.87
C ASN A 479 -9.87 21.74 -0.46
N LYS A 480 -8.73 21.79 0.23
CA LYS A 480 -8.53 21.28 1.59
C LYS A 480 -8.77 22.39 2.62
N LYS A 481 -9.68 22.13 3.55
CA LYS A 481 -10.03 23.07 4.64
C LYS A 481 -9.19 22.88 5.91
N TYR A 482 -8.53 21.74 6.10
CA TYR A 482 -7.70 21.43 7.28
C TYR A 482 -6.47 20.63 6.88
#